data_AF-A0A2D8RI70-F1
#
_entry.id   AF-A0A2D8RI70-F1
#
_cell.length_a   1.000
_cell.length_b   1.000
_cell.length_c   1.000
_cell.angle_alpha   90.00
_cell.angle_beta   90.00
_cell.angle_gamma   90.00
#
_symmetry.space_group_name_H-M   'P 1'
#
loop_
_entity.id
_entity.type
_entity.pdbx_description
1 polymer ?
#
loop_
_entity_poly.entity_id
_entity_poly.type
_entity_poly.pdbx_seq_one_letter_code
_entity_poly.pdbx_strand_id
1 'polypeptide(L)' 'MARFMTLLTAAVFTVGLSACDTDGPAENAGESMDNAATDTGNAIEDACENVKEGAGADDTDC' A
#
# COMPACT_ATOMS: atom_id res chain seq x y z
N MET A 1 40.19 1.97 19.03
CA MET A 1 39.43 2.03 17.77
C MET A 1 38.17 1.16 17.82
N ALA A 2 38.26 -0.13 18.13
CA ALA A 2 37.08 -1.04 18.18
C ALA A 2 35.92 -0.53 19.05
N ARG A 3 36.18 -0.01 20.27
CA ARG A 3 35.14 0.49 21.17
C ARG A 3 34.38 1.72 20.65
N PHE A 4 35.06 2.60 19.92
CA PHE A 4 34.43 3.78 19.32
C PHE A 4 33.54 3.39 18.13
N MET A 5 34.00 2.41 17.34
CA MET A 5 33.25 1.86 16.22
C MET A 5 31.97 1.13 16.69
N THR A 6 32.05 0.35 17.77
CA THR A 6 30.86 -0.28 18.38
C THR A 6 29.83 0.75 18.87
N LEU A 7 30.28 1.85 19.48
CA LEU A 7 29.38 2.93 19.93
C LEU A 7 28.71 3.66 18.75
N LEU A 8 29.45 3.87 17.66
CA LEU A 8 28.92 4.48 16.44
C LEU A 8 27.83 3.60 15.80
N THR A 9 28.06 2.30 15.67
CA THR A 9 27.06 1.37 15.13
C THR A 9 25.80 1.31 15.99
N ALA A 10 25.95 1.31 17.32
CA ALA A 10 24.81 1.30 18.23
C ALA A 10 23.95 2.58 18.12
N ALA A 11 24.59 3.74 17.97
CA ALA A 11 23.89 5.02 17.82
C ALA A 11 23.08 5.10 16.51
N VAL A 12 23.66 4.62 15.40
CA VAL A 12 22.95 4.58 14.10
C VAL A 12 21.71 3.70 14.16
N PHE A 13 21.80 2.54 14.84
CA PHE A 13 20.66 1.63 14.98
C PHE A 13 19.50 2.28 15.76
N THR A 14 19.80 2.98 16.87
CA THR A 14 18.76 3.66 17.67
C THR A 14 18.07 4.80 16.92
N VAL A 15 18.76 5.49 16.02
CA VAL A 15 18.16 6.54 15.18
C VAL A 15 17.35 5.95 14.04
N GLY A 16 17.84 4.88 13.41
CA GLY A 16 17.14 4.16 12.35
C GLY A 16 15.79 3.59 12.78
N LEU A 17 15.67 3.10 14.03
CA LEU A 17 14.39 2.61 14.56
C LEU A 17 13.32 3.71 14.63
N SER A 18 13.68 4.95 14.96
CA SER A 18 12.70 6.05 15.04
C SER A 18 12.10 6.45 13.69
N ALA A 19 12.71 6.00 12.58
CA ALA A 19 12.19 6.21 11.23
C ALA A 19 11.18 5.12 10.79
N CYS A 20 10.99 4.06 11.57
CA CYS A 20 10.04 2.98 11.26
C CYS A 20 8.60 3.27 11.71
N ASP A 21 8.36 4.27 12.56
CA ASP A 21 7.04 4.57 13.16
C ASP A 21 6.35 5.81 12.54
N THR A 22 6.88 6.38 11.45
CA THR A 22 6.30 7.57 10.82
C THR A 22 6.05 7.31 9.35
N ASP A 23 4.76 7.31 8.97
CA ASP A 23 4.33 7.15 7.58
C ASP A 23 4.97 8.23 6.72
N GLY A 24 5.92 7.80 5.89
CA GLY A 24 6.71 8.71 5.06
C GLY A 24 5.92 9.21 3.84
N PRO A 25 6.43 10.21 3.13
CA PRO A 25 5.85 10.64 1.85
C PRO A 25 5.70 9.50 0.83
N ALA A 26 6.58 8.50 0.87
CA ALA A 26 6.51 7.33 0.00
C ALA A 26 5.38 6.36 0.38
N GLU A 27 5.12 6.20 1.68
CA GLU A 27 4.05 5.33 2.19
C GLU A 27 2.68 5.92 1.88
N ASN A 28 2.48 7.21 2.18
CA ASN A 28 1.27 7.95 1.81
C ASN A 28 1.00 7.93 0.29
N ALA A 29 2.05 8.06 -0.52
CA ALA A 29 1.93 7.95 -1.99
C ALA A 29 1.55 6.53 -2.42
N GLY A 30 2.15 5.51 -1.79
CA GLY A 30 1.81 4.11 -2.00
C GLY A 30 0.34 3.82 -1.68
N GLU A 31 -0.14 4.25 -0.51
CA GLU A 31 -1.55 4.11 -0.10
C GLU A 31 -2.49 4.84 -1.07
N SER A 32 -2.15 6.05 -1.50
CA SER A 32 -2.98 6.80 -2.46
C SER A 32 -3.09 6.06 -3.80
N MET A 33 -2.01 5.45 -4.26
CA MET A 33 -2.01 4.66 -5.50
C MET A 33 -2.79 3.35 -5.35
N ASP A 34 -2.65 2.67 -4.20
CA ASP A 34 -3.37 1.43 -3.89
C ASP A 34 -4.88 1.66 -3.80
N ASN A 35 -5.30 2.74 -3.14
CA ASN A 35 -6.70 3.17 -3.08
C ASN A 35 -7.25 3.48 -4.48
N ALA A 36 -6.51 4.24 -5.30
CA ALA A 36 -6.94 4.56 -6.66
C ALA A 36 -7.07 3.30 -7.55
N ALA A 37 -6.18 2.33 -7.38
CA ALA A 37 -6.25 1.05 -8.07
C ALA A 37 -7.49 0.24 -7.62
N THR A 38 -7.77 0.21 -6.32
CA THR A 38 -8.95 -0.45 -5.74
C THR A 38 -10.24 0.19 -6.23
N ASP A 39 -10.35 1.52 -6.18
CA ASP A 39 -11.52 2.25 -6.67
C ASP A 39 -11.77 1.99 -8.16
N THR A 40 -10.70 1.96 -8.95
CA THR A 40 -10.78 1.63 -10.37
C THR A 40 -11.25 0.19 -10.59
N GLY A 41 -10.73 -0.77 -9.82
CA GLY A 41 -11.16 -2.16 -9.86
C GLY A 41 -12.64 -2.31 -9.58
N ASN A 42 -13.10 -1.74 -8.46
CA ASN A 42 -14.50 -1.76 -8.05
C ASN A 42 -15.41 -1.14 -9.13
N ALA A 43 -15.03 0.00 -9.71
CA ALA A 43 -15.82 0.64 -10.77
C ALA A 43 -15.94 -0.22 -12.05
N ILE A 44 -14.90 -1.01 -12.36
CA ILE A 44 -14.92 -1.95 -13.50
C ILE A 44 -15.81 -3.15 -13.18
N GLU A 45 -15.72 -3.69 -11.96
CA GLU A 45 -16.57 -4.79 -11.48
C GLU A 45 -18.04 -4.38 -11.51
N ASP A 46 -18.39 -3.23 -10.93
CA ASP A 46 -19.73 -2.65 -10.96
C ASP A 46 -20.26 -2.53 -12.41
N ALA A 47 -19.44 -2.01 -13.33
CA ALA A 47 -19.83 -1.87 -14.72
C ALA A 47 -20.03 -3.22 -15.40
N CYS A 48 -19.20 -4.21 -15.09
CA CYS A 48 -19.31 -5.58 -15.60
C CYS A 48 -20.60 -6.25 -15.11
N GLU A 49 -20.88 -6.17 -13.81
CA GLU A 49 -22.09 -6.72 -13.20
C GLU A 49 -23.35 -6.11 -13.81
N ASN A 50 -23.41 -4.78 -13.94
CA ASN A 50 -24.54 -4.07 -14.55
C ASN A 50 -24.80 -4.53 -16.00
N VAL A 51 -23.74 -4.75 -16.79
CA VAL A 51 -23.86 -5.25 -18.18
C VAL A 51 -24.36 -6.69 -18.20
N LYS A 52 -23.87 -7.55 -17.32
CA LYS A 52 -24.28 -8.96 -17.21
C LYS A 52 -25.74 -9.09 -16.76
N GLU A 53 -26.17 -8.29 -15.78
CA GLU A 53 -27.56 -8.24 -15.32
C GLU A 53 -28.49 -7.79 -16.46
N GLY A 54 -28.12 -6.74 -17.18
CA GLY A 54 -28.87 -6.27 -18.36
C GLY A 54 -28.89 -7.27 -19.53
N ALA A 55 -27.88 -8.13 -19.64
CA ALA A 55 -27.80 -9.20 -20.62
C ALA A 55 -28.48 -10.50 -20.18
N GLY A 56 -28.95 -10.59 -18.93
CA GLY A 56 -29.59 -11.78 -18.37
C GLY A 56 -28.64 -12.96 -18.16
N ALA A 57 -27.37 -12.70 -17.85
CA ALA A 57 -26.40 -13.75 -17.52
C ALA A 57 -26.63 -14.26 -16.09
N ASP A 58 -26.69 -15.59 -15.91
CA ASP A 58 -26.90 -16.24 -14.60
C ASP A 58 -25.72 -16.08 -13.60
N ASP A 59 -24.52 -15.74 -14.09
CA ASP A 59 -23.30 -15.52 -13.27
C ASP A 59 -22.87 -14.05 -13.30
N THR A 60 -23.20 -13.30 -12.25
CA THR A 60 -22.83 -11.88 -12.11
C THR A 60 -21.40 -11.66 -11.65
N ASP A 61 -20.78 -12.62 -10.94
CA ASP A 61 -19.41 -12.47 -10.42
C ASP A 61 -18.41 -12.14 -11.54
N CYS A 62 -17.84 -10.94 -11.45
CA CYS A 62 -16.72 -10.44 -12.21
C CYS A 62 -15.56 -10.25 -11.21
#